data_AF-A0A9W4DR50-F1
#
_entry.id   AF-A0A9W4DR50-F1
#
_cell.length_a   1.000
_cell.length_b   1.000
_cell.length_c   1.000
_cell.angle_alpha   90.00
_cell.angle_beta   90.00
_cell.angle_gamma   90.00
#
_symmetry.space_group_name_H-M   'P 1'
#
loop_
_entity.id
_entity.type
_entity.pdbx_description
1 polymer ?
#
loop_
_entity_poly.entity_id
_entity_poly.type
_entity_poly.pdbx_seq_one_letter_code
_entity_poly.pdbx_strand_id
1 'polypeptide(L)'
;MHRQEAAGLRSVDPAWYPGADVVDVVSADSYPTAGDHGPVAVTYDRELTLTGDTKVATLSEVGTIPDPDLLRAYQADWSYFVAWAGSEQDGTSNSLDFLKRVYSDPYVVTLDELGDFKHSGDPDTTAPTAPTGLAGTATASSALLSWTAATDDTGVTAYDVYRDGAKVGSTAGTAYTDTGLTASTAYSYSVRARDAAGNESAASAPAAVTTTAGTQNPGCTANYTTTSAWGTGVRRRRGPTVCGAGRVRPGRPRGRRSAPRVPG
;
A
#
# COMPACT_ATOMS: atom_id res chain seq x y z
N MET A 1 29.95 10.85 -45.97
CA MET A 1 30.58 9.55 -45.62
C MET A 1 31.58 9.81 -44.50
N HIS A 2 31.09 10.06 -43.28
CA HIS A 2 31.94 10.20 -42.11
C HIS A 2 32.31 8.80 -41.65
N ARG A 3 33.59 8.46 -41.82
CA ARG A 3 34.20 7.24 -41.32
C ARG A 3 34.12 7.30 -39.79
N GLN A 4 33.42 6.35 -39.17
CA GLN A 4 33.52 6.08 -37.74
C GLN A 4 34.96 5.62 -37.47
N GLU A 5 35.84 6.54 -37.09
CA GLU A 5 37.13 6.20 -36.51
C GLU A 5 36.95 6.09 -34.99
N ALA A 6 37.02 4.85 -34.49
CA ALA A 6 37.43 4.49 -33.13
C ALA A 6 36.76 5.22 -31.95
N ALA A 7 35.44 5.12 -31.82
CA ALA A 7 34.76 5.45 -30.56
C ALA A 7 35.14 4.50 -29.39
N GLY A 8 35.61 3.28 -29.69
CA GLY A 8 35.95 2.27 -28.69
C GLY A 8 37.25 2.47 -27.89
N LEU A 9 37.98 3.58 -28.06
CA LEU A 9 39.27 3.81 -27.36
C LEU A 9 39.22 4.92 -26.29
N ARG A 10 38.12 5.64 -26.11
CA ARG A 10 38.06 6.77 -25.16
C ARG A 10 37.47 6.43 -23.79
N SER A 11 36.68 5.36 -23.65
CA SER A 11 36.05 5.00 -22.36
C SER A 11 37.09 4.66 -21.28
N VAL A 12 38.19 4.05 -21.70
CA VAL A 12 39.29 3.58 -20.84
C VAL A 12 40.43 4.58 -20.67
N ASP A 13 40.29 5.81 -21.17
CA ASP A 13 41.33 6.85 -21.06
C ASP A 13 41.28 7.49 -19.66
N PRO A 14 42.35 7.38 -18.84
CA PRO A 14 42.38 7.97 -17.51
C PRO A 14 42.13 9.49 -17.49
N ALA A 15 42.41 10.19 -18.59
CA ALA A 15 42.17 11.63 -18.69
C ALA A 15 40.67 12.00 -18.70
N TRP A 16 39.79 11.04 -19.02
CA TRP A 16 38.34 11.24 -19.07
C TRP A 16 37.60 10.60 -17.88
N TYR A 17 38.30 9.87 -17.01
CA TYR A 17 37.72 9.24 -15.83
C TYR A 17 37.43 10.29 -14.74
N PRO A 18 36.15 10.56 -14.40
CA PRO A 18 35.79 11.66 -13.49
C PRO A 18 36.26 11.47 -12.03
N GLY A 19 36.56 10.23 -11.63
CA GLY A 19 36.98 9.89 -10.27
C GLY A 19 36.12 8.80 -9.64
N ALA A 20 36.72 8.04 -8.73
CA ALA A 20 36.07 6.90 -8.08
C ALA A 20 35.00 7.29 -7.04
N ASP A 21 34.94 8.56 -6.66
CA ASP A 21 33.98 9.14 -5.71
C ASP A 21 32.64 9.52 -6.36
N VAL A 22 32.61 9.62 -7.69
CA VAL A 22 31.42 10.01 -8.47
C VAL A 22 31.00 8.97 -9.50
N VAL A 23 31.79 7.91 -9.68
CA VAL A 23 31.52 6.81 -10.62
C VAL A 23 31.24 5.54 -9.83
N ASP A 24 30.07 4.93 -10.05
CA ASP A 24 29.70 3.63 -9.47
C ASP A 24 30.00 2.46 -10.42
N VAL A 25 29.81 2.70 -11.73
CA VAL A 25 29.90 1.70 -12.79
C VAL A 25 30.71 2.28 -13.94
N VAL A 26 31.58 1.47 -14.52
CA VAL A 26 32.25 1.78 -15.79
C VAL A 26 31.68 0.92 -16.91
N SER A 27 31.72 1.44 -18.12
CA SER A 27 31.08 0.78 -19.26
C SER A 27 31.87 0.96 -20.54
N ALA A 28 31.67 0.03 -21.46
CA ALA A 28 32.20 0.10 -22.81
C ALA A 28 31.12 -0.16 -23.84
N ASP A 29 31.25 0.53 -24.98
CA ASP A 29 30.44 0.30 -26.16
C ASP A 29 31.26 -0.49 -27.20
N SER A 30 30.72 -1.60 -27.70
CA SER A 30 31.44 -2.53 -28.58
C SER A 30 30.63 -2.92 -29.81
N TYR A 31 31.13 -2.54 -30.98
CA TYR A 31 30.49 -2.84 -32.27
C TYR A 31 31.48 -3.60 -33.17
N PRO A 32 31.73 -4.89 -32.90
CA PRO A 32 32.60 -5.70 -33.76
C PRO A 32 31.88 -6.04 -35.07
N THR A 33 32.55 -6.80 -35.94
CA THR A 33 31.93 -7.24 -37.20
C THR A 33 30.67 -8.07 -36.90
N ALA A 34 29.61 -7.93 -37.68
CA ALA A 34 28.38 -8.71 -37.50
C ALA A 34 28.68 -10.22 -37.44
N GLY A 35 28.15 -10.90 -36.41
CA GLY A 35 28.41 -12.31 -36.11
C GLY A 35 29.71 -12.61 -35.33
N ASP A 36 30.54 -11.60 -35.03
CA ASP A 36 31.66 -11.75 -34.11
C ASP A 36 31.17 -11.65 -32.66
N HIS A 37 31.05 -12.81 -32.00
CA HIS A 37 30.56 -12.93 -30.63
C HIS A 37 31.68 -12.97 -29.59
N GLY A 38 32.83 -12.36 -29.89
CA GLY A 38 33.98 -12.31 -28.99
C GLY A 38 33.67 -11.65 -27.63
N PRO A 39 34.50 -11.94 -26.60
CA PRO A 39 34.21 -11.55 -25.21
C PRO A 39 34.56 -10.10 -24.87
N VAL A 40 35.17 -9.35 -25.82
CA VAL A 40 35.66 -7.98 -25.60
C VAL A 40 36.65 -7.88 -24.42
N ALA A 41 37.37 -8.96 -24.12
CA ALA A 41 38.20 -9.12 -22.91
C ALA A 41 39.31 -8.06 -22.76
N VAL A 42 39.93 -7.62 -23.86
CA VAL A 42 40.97 -6.58 -23.80
C VAL A 42 40.43 -5.25 -23.28
N THR A 43 39.18 -4.92 -23.59
CA THR A 43 38.54 -3.71 -23.07
C THR A 43 38.15 -3.89 -21.61
N TYR A 44 37.65 -5.08 -21.24
CA TYR A 44 37.36 -5.44 -19.85
C TYR A 44 38.58 -5.22 -18.94
N ASP A 45 39.74 -5.79 -19.30
CA ASP A 45 40.98 -5.66 -18.53
C ASP A 45 41.43 -4.19 -18.37
N ARG A 46 41.18 -3.36 -19.38
CA ARG A 46 41.50 -1.92 -19.33
C ARG A 46 40.59 -1.16 -18.38
N GLU A 47 39.30 -1.48 -18.34
CA GLU A 47 38.34 -0.90 -17.38
C GLU A 47 38.71 -1.28 -15.94
N LEU A 48 39.09 -2.54 -15.70
CA LEU A 48 39.58 -2.98 -14.40
C LEU A 48 40.88 -2.27 -14.01
N THR A 49 41.82 -2.14 -14.95
CA THR A 49 43.07 -1.41 -14.72
C THR A 49 42.82 0.06 -14.39
N LEU A 50 41.90 0.72 -15.10
CA LEU A 50 41.54 2.12 -14.89
C LEU A 50 40.98 2.35 -13.49
N THR A 51 40.11 1.45 -13.03
CA THR A 51 39.37 1.60 -11.77
C THR A 51 40.04 0.92 -10.57
N GLY A 52 41.15 0.20 -10.80
CA GLY A 52 41.81 -0.63 -9.80
C GLY A 52 40.93 -1.78 -9.31
N ASP A 53 40.05 -2.30 -10.17
CA ASP A 53 39.08 -3.36 -9.85
C ASP A 53 38.16 -3.02 -8.67
N THR A 54 37.77 -1.74 -8.55
CA THR A 54 36.90 -1.25 -7.47
C THR A 54 35.49 -0.88 -7.96
N LYS A 55 35.22 -1.09 -9.25
CA LYS A 55 33.98 -0.68 -9.92
C LYS A 55 33.47 -1.82 -10.77
N VAL A 56 32.15 -1.89 -10.91
CA VAL A 56 31.50 -2.85 -11.79
C VAL A 56 31.76 -2.45 -13.24
N ALA A 57 32.19 -3.39 -14.08
CA ALA A 57 32.40 -3.20 -15.52
C ALA A 57 31.24 -3.77 -16.34
N THR A 58 30.80 -3.03 -17.36
CA THR A 58 29.59 -3.34 -18.14
C THR A 58 29.78 -3.14 -19.64
N LEU A 59 28.99 -3.83 -20.45
CA LEU A 59 28.84 -3.56 -21.88
C LEU A 59 27.55 -2.77 -22.10
N SER A 60 27.64 -1.44 -22.00
CA SER A 60 26.48 -0.53 -22.10
C SER A 60 25.81 -0.56 -23.46
N GLU A 61 26.58 -0.83 -24.51
CA GLU A 61 26.07 -1.01 -25.87
C GLU A 61 26.88 -2.07 -26.60
N VAL A 62 26.20 -3.01 -27.26
CA VAL A 62 26.83 -3.95 -28.18
C VAL A 62 26.07 -4.09 -29.49
N GLY A 63 26.81 -4.24 -30.59
CA GLY A 63 26.23 -4.68 -31.87
C GLY A 63 25.94 -6.18 -31.88
N THR A 64 26.91 -6.98 -31.47
CA THR A 64 26.79 -8.43 -31.31
C THR A 64 26.91 -8.78 -29.84
N ILE A 65 26.03 -9.65 -29.32
CA ILE A 65 26.13 -10.05 -27.92
C ILE A 65 27.28 -11.06 -27.74
N PRO A 66 28.01 -11.01 -26.62
CA PRO A 66 29.13 -11.89 -26.38
C PRO A 66 28.67 -13.34 -26.16
N ASP A 67 29.51 -14.29 -26.58
CA ASP A 67 29.31 -15.71 -26.32
C ASP A 67 29.64 -16.04 -24.85
N PRO A 68 28.70 -16.61 -24.05
CA PRO A 68 28.96 -16.96 -22.65
C PRO A 68 30.10 -17.99 -22.48
N ASP A 69 30.35 -18.86 -23.46
CA ASP A 69 31.50 -19.77 -23.42
C ASP A 69 32.82 -18.99 -23.52
N LEU A 70 32.87 -17.98 -24.39
CA LEU A 70 34.05 -17.13 -24.54
C LEU A 70 34.21 -16.17 -23.35
N LEU A 71 33.12 -15.63 -22.80
CA LEU A 71 33.18 -14.84 -21.57
C LEU A 71 33.86 -15.62 -20.45
N ARG A 72 33.42 -16.85 -20.20
CA ARG A 72 34.01 -17.74 -19.19
C ARG A 72 35.45 -18.12 -19.52
N ALA A 73 35.75 -18.45 -20.78
CA ALA A 73 37.09 -18.88 -21.19
C ALA A 73 38.14 -17.76 -21.05
N TYR A 74 37.74 -16.51 -21.27
CA TYR A 74 38.62 -15.34 -21.17
C TYR A 74 38.48 -14.59 -19.84
N GLN A 75 37.63 -15.06 -18.92
CA GLN A 75 37.33 -14.40 -17.64
C GLN A 75 36.89 -12.93 -17.82
N ALA A 76 36.14 -12.67 -18.88
CA ALA A 76 35.55 -11.36 -19.14
C ALA A 76 34.20 -11.28 -18.42
N ASP A 77 34.24 -11.03 -17.11
CA ASP A 77 33.07 -11.09 -16.24
C ASP A 77 32.29 -9.75 -16.27
N TRP A 78 31.76 -9.42 -17.46
CA TRP A 78 30.87 -8.27 -17.64
C TRP A 78 29.59 -8.44 -16.82
N SER A 79 29.21 -7.41 -16.06
CA SER A 79 27.99 -7.45 -15.22
C SER A 79 26.70 -7.52 -16.03
N TYR A 80 26.65 -6.83 -17.16
CA TYR A 80 25.57 -6.96 -18.14
C TYR A 80 26.07 -6.59 -19.54
N PHE A 81 25.27 -6.96 -20.56
CA PHE A 81 25.38 -6.47 -21.93
C PHE A 81 24.02 -5.96 -22.43
N VAL A 82 24.02 -4.94 -23.29
CA VAL A 82 22.80 -4.43 -23.92
C VAL A 82 22.99 -4.34 -25.42
N ALA A 83 22.26 -5.15 -26.17
CA ALA A 83 22.27 -5.07 -27.62
C ALA A 83 21.62 -3.77 -28.09
N TRP A 84 22.24 -3.08 -29.05
CA TRP A 84 21.67 -1.87 -29.63
C TRP A 84 20.39 -2.19 -30.40
N ALA A 85 19.37 -1.35 -30.27
CA ALA A 85 18.06 -1.59 -30.87
C ALA A 85 18.16 -1.84 -32.39
N GLY A 86 17.63 -2.98 -32.83
CA GLY A 86 17.66 -3.47 -34.21
C GLY A 86 18.74 -4.51 -34.47
N SER A 87 19.82 -4.56 -33.69
CA SER A 87 20.89 -5.57 -33.84
C SER A 87 20.46 -6.96 -33.34
N GLU A 88 19.48 -7.01 -32.44
CA GLU A 88 18.87 -8.23 -31.92
C GLU A 88 17.84 -8.86 -32.87
N GLN A 89 17.47 -8.15 -33.94
CA GLN A 89 16.44 -8.57 -34.92
C GLN A 89 16.97 -8.63 -36.36
N ASP A 90 18.21 -8.21 -36.61
CA ASP A 90 18.75 -8.11 -37.97
C ASP A 90 19.13 -9.47 -38.58
N GLY A 91 19.18 -10.54 -37.79
CA GLY A 91 19.54 -11.90 -38.18
C GLY A 91 20.99 -12.07 -38.67
N THR A 92 21.82 -11.01 -38.61
CA THR A 92 23.20 -10.98 -39.10
C THR A 92 24.20 -10.68 -38.00
N SER A 93 23.92 -9.72 -37.12
CA SER A 93 24.70 -9.44 -35.93
C SER A 93 24.40 -10.48 -34.85
N ASN A 94 23.13 -10.81 -34.66
CA ASN A 94 22.69 -11.83 -33.70
C ASN A 94 21.67 -12.75 -34.35
N SER A 95 22.08 -13.95 -34.74
CA SER A 95 21.16 -14.95 -35.29
C SER A 95 20.18 -15.47 -34.23
N LEU A 96 18.97 -15.83 -34.63
CA LEU A 96 17.96 -16.35 -33.69
C LEU A 96 18.43 -17.60 -32.93
N ASP A 97 19.15 -18.49 -33.60
CA ASP A 97 19.68 -19.70 -32.97
C ASP A 97 20.77 -19.37 -31.93
N PHE A 98 21.60 -18.37 -32.21
CA PHE A 98 22.58 -17.87 -31.25
C PHE A 98 21.91 -17.23 -30.04
N LEU A 99 20.92 -16.35 -30.25
CA LEU A 99 20.16 -15.72 -29.17
C LEU A 99 19.51 -16.75 -28.24
N LYS A 100 18.85 -17.77 -28.81
CA LYS A 100 18.26 -18.86 -28.03
C LYS A 100 19.29 -19.59 -27.18
N ARG A 101 20.48 -19.84 -27.74
CA ARG A 101 21.57 -20.49 -27.00
C ARG A 101 22.06 -19.61 -25.85
N VAL A 102 22.33 -18.34 -26.10
CA VAL A 102 22.85 -17.41 -25.07
C VAL A 102 21.85 -17.24 -23.92
N TYR A 103 20.58 -16.97 -24.22
CA TYR A 103 19.55 -16.77 -23.19
C TYR A 103 19.05 -18.07 -22.53
N SER A 104 19.58 -19.23 -22.90
CA SER A 104 19.36 -20.50 -22.18
C SER A 104 20.61 -21.00 -21.45
N ASP A 105 21.74 -20.27 -21.55
CA ASP A 105 22.94 -20.60 -20.79
C ASP A 105 22.80 -20.13 -19.34
N PRO A 106 23.08 -20.97 -18.33
CA PRO A 106 22.96 -20.61 -16.92
C PRO A 106 23.92 -19.49 -16.47
N TYR A 107 24.89 -19.12 -17.30
CA TYR A 107 25.76 -17.96 -17.07
C TYR A 107 25.06 -16.62 -17.33
N VAL A 108 23.96 -16.61 -18.09
CA VAL A 108 23.24 -15.40 -18.50
C VAL A 108 21.95 -15.29 -17.72
N VAL A 109 21.88 -14.33 -16.80
CA VAL A 109 20.69 -14.10 -15.98
C VAL A 109 19.58 -13.44 -16.80
N THR A 110 18.40 -14.05 -16.83
CA THR A 110 17.20 -13.51 -17.48
C THR A 110 16.21 -12.91 -16.48
N LEU A 111 15.19 -12.22 -16.99
CA LEU A 111 14.19 -11.53 -16.16
C LEU A 111 13.43 -12.47 -15.21
N ASP A 112 13.18 -13.71 -15.61
CA ASP A 112 12.49 -14.72 -14.80
C ASP A 112 13.36 -15.28 -13.66
N GLU A 113 14.67 -15.13 -13.76
CA GLU A 113 15.64 -15.51 -12.72
C GLU A 113 15.94 -14.35 -11.77
N LEU A 114 15.62 -13.12 -12.18
CA LEU A 114 15.69 -11.95 -11.33
C LEU A 114 14.59 -12.05 -10.27
N GLY A 115 14.99 -12.25 -9.01
CA GLY A 115 14.07 -12.32 -7.86
C GLY A 115 13.27 -11.04 -7.64
N ASP A 116 12.65 -10.85 -6.47
CA ASP A 116 11.90 -9.63 -6.18
C ASP A 116 12.82 -8.43 -5.86
N PHE A 117 13.45 -7.89 -6.90
CA PHE A 117 14.40 -6.79 -6.81
C PHE A 117 13.75 -5.42 -6.50
N LYS A 118 12.41 -5.33 -6.52
CA LYS A 118 11.67 -4.10 -6.21
C LYS A 118 11.48 -3.89 -4.71
N HIS A 119 11.65 -4.94 -3.92
CA HIS A 119 11.59 -4.92 -2.46
C HIS A 119 12.97 -5.32 -1.91
N SER A 120 13.95 -4.44 -2.10
CA SER A 120 15.37 -4.67 -1.81
C SER A 120 15.74 -4.60 -0.31
N GLY A 121 14.77 -4.76 0.58
CA GLY A 121 14.98 -5.02 2.00
C GLY A 121 14.26 -6.31 2.36
N ASP A 122 14.82 -7.10 3.30
CA ASP A 122 14.08 -8.22 3.87
C ASP A 122 12.66 -7.77 4.23
N PRO A 123 11.62 -8.56 3.90
CA PRO A 123 10.26 -8.18 4.25
C PRO A 123 10.21 -7.92 5.75
N ASP A 124 9.68 -6.77 6.15
CA ASP A 124 9.52 -6.46 7.56
C ASP A 124 8.60 -7.50 8.20
N THR A 125 9.14 -8.22 9.19
CA THR A 125 8.45 -9.27 9.94
C THR A 125 8.28 -8.89 11.41
N THR A 126 8.74 -7.70 11.81
CA THR A 126 8.58 -7.21 13.17
C THR A 126 7.15 -6.68 13.31
N ALA A 127 6.39 -7.26 14.24
CA ALA A 127 5.07 -6.72 14.53
C ALA A 127 5.17 -5.48 15.44
N PRO A 128 4.26 -4.50 15.30
CA PRO A 128 4.19 -3.38 16.22
C PRO A 128 3.97 -3.82 17.67
N THR A 129 4.26 -2.92 18.61
CA THR A 129 3.87 -3.14 20.01
C THR A 129 2.34 -3.11 20.19
N ALA A 130 1.85 -3.77 21.24
CA ALA A 130 0.42 -3.71 21.57
C ALA A 130 0.06 -2.26 21.99
N PRO A 131 -1.04 -1.69 21.47
CA PRO A 131 -1.55 -0.41 21.97
C PRO A 131 -1.83 -0.49 23.48
N THR A 132 -1.57 0.60 24.20
CA THR A 132 -1.77 0.67 25.66
C THR A 132 -2.75 1.79 26.02
N GLY A 133 -3.22 1.82 27.27
CA GLY A 133 -4.08 2.90 27.76
C GLY A 133 -5.44 3.01 27.06
N LEU A 134 -5.96 1.92 26.49
CA LEU A 134 -7.28 1.92 25.87
C LEU A 134 -8.35 2.29 26.90
N ALA A 135 -9.10 3.34 26.60
CA ALA A 135 -10.20 3.82 27.40
C ALA A 135 -11.34 4.31 26.50
N GLY A 136 -12.54 4.44 27.07
CA GLY A 136 -13.68 4.93 26.33
C GLY A 136 -14.77 5.53 27.18
N THR A 137 -15.56 6.41 26.56
CA THR A 137 -16.81 6.94 27.11
C THR A 137 -17.95 6.61 26.15
N ALA A 138 -19.18 6.54 26.62
CA ALA A 138 -20.32 6.21 25.77
C ALA A 138 -21.49 7.17 25.92
N THR A 139 -22.23 7.30 24.82
CA THR A 139 -23.58 7.83 24.79
C THR A 139 -24.58 6.67 24.86
N ALA A 140 -25.86 6.93 24.59
CA ALA A 140 -26.85 5.87 24.51
C ALA A 140 -26.69 4.99 23.26
N SER A 141 -25.95 5.46 22.24
CA SER A 141 -25.86 4.79 20.93
C SER A 141 -24.47 4.83 20.28
N SER A 142 -23.45 5.29 21.00
CA SER A 142 -22.06 5.33 20.53
C SER A 142 -21.05 5.19 21.66
N ALA A 143 -19.84 4.73 21.32
CA ALA A 143 -18.68 4.71 22.19
C ALA A 143 -17.54 5.48 21.53
N LEU A 144 -16.94 6.41 22.26
CA LEU A 144 -15.76 7.17 21.86
C LEU A 144 -14.55 6.56 22.57
N LEU A 145 -13.62 6.03 21.80
CA LEU A 145 -12.44 5.29 22.27
C LEU A 145 -11.18 6.10 21.98
N SER A 146 -10.21 6.01 22.88
CA SER A 146 -8.85 6.52 22.69
C SER A 146 -7.83 5.60 23.36
N TRP A 147 -6.61 5.61 22.83
CA TRP A 147 -5.49 4.81 23.35
C TRP A 147 -4.15 5.52 23.12
N THR A 148 -3.10 4.99 23.73
CA THR A 148 -1.72 5.39 23.49
C THR A 148 -1.19 4.66 22.26
N ALA A 149 -0.48 5.39 21.39
CA ALA A 149 0.08 4.86 20.16
C ALA A 149 1.03 3.68 20.42
N ALA A 150 0.97 2.69 19.52
CA ALA A 150 1.99 1.66 19.43
C ALA A 150 3.25 2.21 18.75
N THR A 151 4.35 1.48 18.90
CA THR A 151 5.64 1.74 18.26
C THR A 151 6.05 0.53 17.44
N ASP A 152 6.83 0.78 16.41
CA ASP A 152 7.33 -0.21 15.48
C ASP A 152 8.67 0.30 14.89
N ASP A 153 9.48 -0.58 14.32
CA ASP A 153 10.77 -0.22 13.72
C ASP A 153 10.62 0.45 12.33
N THR A 154 9.56 0.12 11.57
CA THR A 154 9.24 0.75 10.28
C THR A 154 8.04 1.70 10.36
N GLY A 155 7.17 1.51 11.35
CA GLY A 155 6.15 2.47 11.75
C GLY A 155 4.72 1.95 11.62
N VAL A 156 3.85 2.43 12.50
CA VAL A 156 2.44 2.02 12.56
C VAL A 156 1.60 2.82 11.55
N THR A 157 0.84 2.12 10.71
CA THR A 157 0.00 2.73 9.67
C THR A 157 -1.48 2.74 10.03
N ALA A 158 -1.94 1.78 10.84
CA ALA A 158 -3.34 1.64 11.19
C ALA A 158 -3.56 0.95 12.54
N TYR A 159 -4.75 1.14 13.08
CA TYR A 159 -5.28 0.45 14.25
C TYR A 159 -6.60 -0.20 13.91
N ASP A 160 -6.76 -1.47 14.27
CA ASP A 160 -7.99 -2.24 14.11
C ASP A 160 -8.71 -2.33 15.46
N VAL A 161 -9.98 -1.94 15.48
CA VAL A 161 -10.80 -1.87 16.69
C VAL A 161 -11.79 -3.03 16.70
N TYR A 162 -11.84 -3.75 17.81
CA TYR A 162 -12.69 -4.91 18.01
C TYR A 162 -13.68 -4.64 19.14
N ARG A 163 -14.94 -5.03 18.94
CA ARG A 163 -16.02 -5.03 19.94
C ARG A 163 -16.48 -6.46 20.14
N ASP A 164 -16.43 -6.93 21.38
CA ASP A 164 -16.80 -8.30 21.78
C ASP A 164 -16.13 -9.38 20.90
N GLY A 165 -14.90 -9.13 20.50
CA GLY A 165 -14.10 -10.01 19.65
C GLY A 165 -14.29 -9.83 18.12
N ALA A 166 -15.26 -9.04 17.67
CA ALA A 166 -15.49 -8.77 16.25
C ALA A 166 -14.91 -7.41 15.83
N LYS A 167 -14.19 -7.36 14.71
CA LYS A 167 -13.66 -6.11 14.15
C LYS A 167 -14.82 -5.20 13.73
N VAL A 168 -14.88 -3.99 14.30
CA VAL A 168 -15.91 -2.98 13.98
C VAL A 168 -15.40 -1.88 13.06
N GLY A 169 -14.08 -1.68 12.99
CA GLY A 169 -13.48 -0.71 12.10
C GLY A 169 -11.97 -0.60 12.23
N SER A 170 -11.41 0.35 11.49
CA SER A 170 -10.00 0.70 11.49
C SER A 170 -9.80 2.21 11.40
N THR A 171 -8.67 2.70 11.87
CA THR A 171 -8.30 4.12 11.83
C THR A 171 -6.78 4.27 11.78
N ALA A 172 -6.26 5.33 11.15
CA ALA A 172 -4.83 5.66 11.21
C ALA A 172 -4.45 6.38 12.52
N GLY A 173 -5.42 7.01 13.18
CA GLY A 173 -5.21 7.74 14.43
C GLY A 173 -5.39 6.85 15.67
N THR A 174 -5.16 7.44 16.85
CA THR A 174 -5.30 6.75 18.14
C THR A 174 -6.66 6.93 18.81
N ALA A 175 -7.70 7.17 18.00
CA ALA A 175 -9.07 7.35 18.44
C ALA A 175 -10.06 6.80 17.42
N TYR A 176 -11.18 6.28 17.92
CA TYR A 176 -12.25 5.71 17.09
C TYR A 176 -13.61 5.92 17.76
N THR A 177 -14.63 6.23 16.95
CA THR A 177 -16.02 6.31 17.42
C THR A 177 -16.82 5.16 16.84
N ASP A 178 -17.27 4.26 17.70
CA ASP A 178 -18.21 3.20 17.35
C ASP A 178 -19.65 3.70 17.51
N THR A 179 -20.54 3.43 16.55
CA THR A 179 -21.90 3.97 16.51
C THR A 179 -22.93 2.86 16.26
N GLY A 180 -24.21 3.15 16.49
CA GLY A 180 -25.29 2.17 16.33
C GLY A 180 -25.38 1.18 17.48
N LEU A 181 -24.86 1.55 18.66
CA LEU A 181 -24.91 0.72 19.85
C LEU A 181 -26.30 0.71 20.48
N THR A 182 -26.59 -0.35 21.24
CA THR A 182 -27.81 -0.45 22.03
C THR A 182 -27.60 0.23 23.38
N ALA A 183 -28.59 0.98 23.85
CA ALA A 183 -28.55 1.66 25.13
C ALA A 183 -28.49 0.68 26.32
N SER A 184 -27.92 1.11 27.45
CA SER A 184 -27.81 0.31 28.68
C SER A 184 -27.17 -1.07 28.45
N THR A 185 -26.20 -1.15 27.54
CA THR A 185 -25.51 -2.38 27.15
C THR A 185 -24.02 -2.22 27.40
N ALA A 186 -23.42 -3.24 28.02
CA ALA A 186 -21.97 -3.31 28.22
C ALA A 186 -21.31 -3.94 27.00
N TYR A 187 -20.24 -3.32 26.52
CA TYR A 187 -19.41 -3.77 25.42
C TYR A 187 -17.95 -3.85 25.87
N SER A 188 -17.21 -4.83 25.35
CA SER A 188 -15.77 -4.96 25.58
C SER A 188 -15.01 -4.58 24.31
N TYR A 189 -14.07 -3.64 24.42
CA TYR A 189 -13.25 -3.18 23.30
C TYR A 189 -11.79 -3.60 23.44
N SER A 190 -11.15 -3.92 22.32
CA SER A 190 -9.70 -4.11 22.23
C SER A 190 -9.17 -3.54 20.90
N VAL A 191 -7.91 -3.15 20.88
CA VAL A 191 -7.28 -2.56 19.68
C VAL A 191 -5.98 -3.30 19.34
N ARG A 192 -5.74 -3.50 18.04
CA ARG A 192 -4.45 -3.97 17.49
C ARG A 192 -3.86 -2.90 16.59
N ALA A 193 -2.54 -2.82 16.54
CA ALA A 193 -1.81 -1.97 15.61
C ALA A 193 -1.37 -2.79 14.38
N ARG A 194 -1.22 -2.12 13.24
CA ARG A 194 -0.68 -2.68 11.99
C ARG A 194 0.33 -1.72 11.37
N ASP A 195 1.39 -2.28 10.81
CA ASP A 195 2.40 -1.55 10.04
C ASP A 195 2.08 -1.53 8.53
N ALA A 196 3.04 -1.09 7.71
CA ALA A 196 2.90 -1.06 6.26
C ALA A 196 3.10 -2.44 5.60
N ALA A 197 3.84 -3.34 6.23
CA ALA A 197 4.11 -4.70 5.75
C ALA A 197 2.94 -5.67 6.02
N GLY A 198 2.01 -5.28 6.90
CA GLY A 198 0.84 -6.04 7.26
C GLY A 198 0.99 -6.85 8.56
N ASN A 199 2.06 -6.67 9.34
CA ASN A 199 2.18 -7.35 10.63
C ASN A 199 1.18 -6.76 11.62
N GLU A 200 0.58 -7.62 12.45
CA GLU A 200 -0.37 -7.21 13.48
C GLU A 200 0.24 -7.38 14.88
N SER A 201 0.03 -6.38 15.73
CA SER A 201 0.40 -6.50 17.14
C SER A 201 -0.54 -7.40 17.94
N ALA A 202 -0.09 -7.79 19.13
CA ALA A 202 -0.99 -8.33 20.14
C ALA A 202 -2.09 -7.30 20.50
N ALA A 203 -3.26 -7.79 20.91
CA ALA A 203 -4.35 -6.91 21.32
C ALA A 203 -3.99 -6.14 22.60
N SER A 204 -4.48 -4.90 22.70
CA SER A 204 -4.46 -4.13 23.94
C SER A 204 -5.18 -4.87 25.08
N ALA A 205 -4.94 -4.43 26.31
CA ALA A 205 -5.84 -4.77 27.42
C ALA A 205 -7.29 -4.34 27.07
N PRO A 206 -8.31 -5.14 27.41
CA PRO A 206 -9.69 -4.82 27.06
C PRO A 206 -10.23 -3.66 27.90
N ALA A 207 -11.03 -2.80 27.28
CA ALA A 207 -11.76 -1.73 27.95
C ALA A 207 -13.26 -2.03 27.93
N ALA A 208 -13.87 -2.12 29.11
CA ALA A 208 -15.32 -2.25 29.25
C ALA A 208 -15.99 -0.87 29.17
N VAL A 209 -16.94 -0.72 28.26
CA VAL A 209 -17.69 0.51 28.04
C VAL A 209 -19.18 0.20 28.08
N THR A 210 -19.93 0.86 28.95
CA THR A 210 -21.38 0.68 29.06
C THR A 210 -22.09 1.91 28.51
N THR A 211 -22.96 1.70 27.52
CA THR A 211 -23.78 2.78 26.95
C THR A 211 -24.75 3.32 27.99
N THR A 212 -25.01 4.62 27.92
CA THR A 212 -25.96 5.26 28.83
C THR A 212 -27.38 4.79 28.54
N ALA A 213 -28.30 5.04 29.46
CA ALA A 213 -29.71 4.86 29.19
C ALA A 213 -30.14 5.72 28.00
N GLY A 214 -30.90 5.12 27.08
CA GLY A 214 -31.56 5.87 26.03
C GLY A 214 -32.49 6.89 26.67
N THR A 215 -32.78 7.98 25.96
CA THR A 215 -33.83 8.91 26.36
C THR A 215 -35.19 8.21 26.26
N GLN A 216 -35.54 7.39 27.26
CA GLN A 216 -36.93 7.22 27.61
C GLN A 216 -37.35 8.56 28.19
N ASN A 217 -38.34 9.22 27.59
CA ASN A 217 -38.91 10.41 28.22
C ASN A 217 -39.58 9.94 29.53
N PRO A 218 -38.97 10.17 30.71
CA PRO A 218 -39.45 9.59 31.95
C PRO A 218 -40.72 10.34 32.31
N GLY A 219 -41.87 9.74 32.00
CA GLY A 219 -43.18 10.33 32.22
C GLY A 219 -44.13 10.29 31.04
N CYS A 220 -43.69 9.89 29.84
CA CYS A 220 -44.59 9.74 28.68
C CYS A 220 -45.21 8.36 28.59
N THR A 221 -46.51 8.24 28.84
CA THR A 221 -47.31 7.05 28.54
C THR A 221 -48.15 7.29 27.29
N ALA A 222 -48.03 6.42 26.28
CA ALA A 222 -48.96 6.41 25.15
C ALA A 222 -50.11 5.45 25.46
N ASN A 223 -51.33 5.99 25.60
CA ASN A 223 -52.53 5.19 25.77
C ASN A 223 -53.00 4.65 24.41
N TYR A 224 -53.38 3.38 24.36
CA TYR A 224 -53.98 2.78 23.16
C TYR A 224 -55.40 2.32 23.49
N THR A 225 -56.37 2.76 22.69
CA THR A 225 -57.76 2.29 22.80
C THR A 225 -58.03 1.27 21.72
N THR A 226 -58.51 0.09 22.10
CA THR A 226 -58.97 -0.92 21.16
C THR A 226 -60.22 -0.42 20.44
N THR A 227 -60.16 -0.26 19.12
CA THR A 227 -61.29 0.14 18.28
C THR A 227 -62.06 -1.05 17.72
N SER A 228 -61.39 -2.20 17.57
CA SER A 228 -62.03 -3.47 17.23
C SER A 228 -61.12 -4.64 17.56
N ALA A 229 -61.70 -5.80 17.84
CA ALA A 229 -60.97 -7.04 18.10
C ALA A 229 -61.70 -8.20 17.41
N TRP A 230 -60.95 -9.10 16.79
CA TRP A 230 -61.48 -10.27 16.08
C TRP A 230 -60.51 -11.43 16.27
N GLY A 231 -60.99 -12.64 16.57
CA GLY A 231 -60.19 -13.88 16.59
C GLY A 231 -58.79 -13.73 17.22
N THR A 232 -57.79 -13.54 16.36
CA THR A 232 -56.37 -13.43 16.73
C THR A 232 -55.79 -12.01 16.62
N GLY A 233 -56.60 -10.98 16.38
CA GLY A 233 -56.16 -9.62 16.08
C GLY A 233 -56.92 -8.52 16.83
N VAL A 234 -56.23 -7.40 17.04
CA VAL A 234 -56.80 -6.19 17.63
C VAL A 234 -56.38 -4.98 16.80
N ARG A 235 -57.34 -4.11 16.47
CA ARG A 235 -57.06 -2.78 15.91
C ARG A 235 -57.11 -1.79 17.05
N ARG A 236 -55.99 -1.12 17.32
CA ARG A 236 -55.91 -0.07 18.33
C ARG A 236 -55.72 1.28 17.68
N ARG A 237 -56.40 2.30 18.20
CA ARG A 237 -56.13 3.70 17.87
C ARG A 237 -55.19 4.25 18.95
N ARG A 238 -54.07 4.81 18.51
CA ARG A 238 -53.15 5.51 19.40
C ARG A 238 -53.85 6.76 19.93
N GLY A 239 -54.01 6.82 21.25
CA GLY A 239 -54.43 8.02 21.96
C GLY A 239 -53.28 9.02 22.08
N PRO A 240 -53.57 10.25 22.54
CA PRO A 240 -52.53 11.25 22.80
C PRO A 240 -51.52 10.72 23.82
N THR A 241 -50.23 10.90 23.52
CA THR A 241 -49.13 10.60 24.45
C THR A 241 -49.22 11.58 25.62
N VAL A 242 -49.36 11.06 26.84
CA VAL A 242 -49.41 11.88 28.05
C VAL A 242 -48.04 11.87 28.69
N CYS A 243 -47.42 13.03 28.83
CA CYS A 243 -46.14 13.24 29.48
C CYS A 243 -46.35 14.13 30.71
N GLY A 244 -45.97 13.71 31.92
CA GLY A 244 -45.99 14.60 33.09
C GLY A 244 -44.87 15.66 33.00
N ALA A 245 -44.98 16.91 33.49
CA ALA A 245 -46.04 17.59 34.25
C ALA A 245 -46.45 18.91 33.57
N GLY A 246 -47.77 19.14 33.41
CA GLY A 246 -48.33 20.42 32.97
C GLY A 246 -49.48 20.25 31.98
N ARG A 247 -50.73 20.38 32.46
CA ARG A 247 -51.91 20.49 31.59
C ARG A 247 -51.79 21.77 30.75
N VAL A 248 -51.50 21.66 29.46
CA VAL A 248 -51.77 22.75 28.52
C VAL A 248 -53.24 22.63 28.10
N ARG A 249 -54.07 23.60 28.51
CA ARG A 249 -55.45 23.74 28.02
C ARG A 249 -55.42 23.90 26.50
N PRO A 250 -56.29 23.26 25.71
CA PRO A 250 -56.36 23.49 24.28
C PRO A 250 -56.77 24.94 24.02
N GLY A 251 -55.87 25.73 23.42
CA GLY A 251 -56.18 27.06 22.92
C GLY A 251 -57.21 27.00 21.80
N ARG A 252 -58.21 27.87 21.87
CA ARG A 252 -59.23 28.10 20.83
C ARG A 252 -58.56 28.30 19.45
N PRO A 253 -59.12 27.77 18.34
CA PRO A 253 -58.56 28.00 17.02
C PRO A 253 -58.64 29.49 16.65
N ARG A 254 -57.50 30.12 16.32
CA ARG A 254 -57.49 31.45 15.70
C ARG A 254 -58.05 31.34 14.27
N GLY A 255 -59.05 32.17 13.99
CA GLY A 255 -59.78 32.19 12.72
C GLY A 255 -58.90 32.45 11.50
N ARG A 256 -59.27 31.83 10.38
CA ARG A 256 -58.71 32.06 9.04
C ARG A 256 -58.88 33.54 8.67
N ARG A 257 -57.79 34.24 8.35
CA ARG A 257 -57.82 35.48 7.57
C ARG A 257 -57.86 35.12 6.09
N SER A 258 -58.93 35.53 5.42
CA SER A 258 -59.12 35.45 3.97
C SER A 258 -58.20 36.43 3.25
N ALA A 259 -57.59 36.01 2.14
CA ALA A 259 -56.80 36.88 1.26
C ALA A 259 -57.73 37.76 0.37
N PRO A 260 -57.30 38.97 -0.06
CA PRO A 260 -58.13 39.85 -0.88
C PRO A 260 -58.14 39.44 -2.36
N ARG A 261 -59.30 39.58 -3.02
CA ARG A 261 -59.49 39.49 -4.47
C ARG A 261 -58.85 40.69 -5.17
N VAL A 262 -58.18 40.45 -6.29
CA VAL A 262 -57.73 41.46 -7.28
C VAL A 262 -58.88 41.70 -8.27
N PRO A 263 -59.26 42.95 -8.61
CA PRO A 263 -60.16 43.25 -9.73
C PRO A 263 -59.39 43.31 -11.06
N GLY A 264 -60.09 43.01 -12.17
CA GLY A 264 -59.54 42.96 -13.52
C GLY A 264 -59.17 44.30 -14.14
#